data_AF-A0A960PR26-F1
#
_entry.id   AF-A0A960PR26-F1
#
_cell.length_a   1.000
_cell.length_b   1.000
_cell.length_c   1.000
_cell.angle_alpha   90.00
_cell.angle_beta   90.00
_cell.angle_gamma   90.00
#
_symmetry.space_group_name_H-M   'P 1'
#
loop_
_entity.id
_entity.type
_entity.pdbx_description
1 polymer ?
#
loop_
_entity_poly.entity_id
_entity_poly.type
_entity_poly.pdbx_seq_one_letter_code
_entity_poly.pdbx_strand_id
1 'polypeptide(L)'
;MAAPLKGIRGWGLVAATGAVYFALAALGLRLTSELGYVSSLWPANGVLLAALLKSPRRWWPALGALCWAANVAASRMTLGAQLGGAAVLALPSLVEVFLALALLARFVGLGARWVNFGQALRFVLLAAVAAPLAAALLGAAIDHRLTGAPYLHSFFTWWAADSIGILLVTPALLVFRRSFFQNLRNRQRVAEAVLLLTCLVTVASLVFSQSMAPALPIAFLVVAPMLWAAVRFGVFTCAASGLLTAMLAV
;
A
#
# COMPACT_ATOMS: atom_id res chain seq x y z
N MET A 1 12.14 -2.48 20.40
CA MET A 1 11.26 -1.45 20.98
C MET A 1 11.57 -0.11 20.33
N ALA A 2 10.59 0.56 19.69
CA ALA A 2 10.75 1.93 19.24
C ALA A 2 10.74 2.87 20.45
N ALA A 3 11.61 3.89 20.47
CA ALA A 3 11.66 4.87 21.56
C ALA A 3 10.28 5.56 21.73
N PRO A 4 9.85 5.86 22.96
CA PRO A 4 8.55 6.49 23.18
C PRO A 4 8.51 7.88 22.53
N LEU A 5 7.62 8.06 21.55
CA LEU A 5 7.33 9.38 20.98
C LEU A 5 6.68 10.25 22.07
N LYS A 6 7.29 11.41 22.39
CA LYS A 6 6.70 12.44 23.25
C LYS A 6 5.37 12.93 22.64
N GLY A 7 4.40 13.36 23.47
CA GLY A 7 3.02 13.67 23.06
C GLY A 7 2.89 14.52 21.78
N ILE A 8 3.62 15.64 21.71
CA ILE A 8 3.62 16.56 20.55
C ILE A 8 4.16 15.87 19.28
N ARG A 9 5.21 15.06 19.40
CA ARG A 9 5.79 14.33 18.26
C ARG A 9 4.88 13.19 17.77
N GLY A 10 4.10 12.60 18.66
CA GLY A 10 3.14 11.56 18.31
C GLY A 10 1.95 12.10 17.53
N TRP A 11 1.34 13.20 17.99
CA TRP A 11 0.26 13.86 17.25
C TRP A 11 0.71 14.40 15.88
N GLY A 12 1.94 14.92 15.78
CA GLY A 12 2.52 15.32 14.49
C GLY A 12 2.64 14.14 13.51
N LEU A 13 3.03 12.95 14.00
CA LEU A 13 3.07 11.74 13.17
C LEU A 13 1.67 11.30 12.73
N VAL A 14 0.69 11.33 13.65
CA VAL A 14 -0.71 10.99 13.34
C VAL A 14 -1.23 11.91 12.24
N ALA A 15 -1.11 13.22 12.42
CA ALA A 15 -1.54 14.22 11.44
C ALA A 15 -0.86 14.04 10.08
N ALA A 16 0.47 13.86 10.05
CA ALA A 16 1.22 13.63 8.82
C ALA A 16 0.78 12.34 8.10
N THR A 17 0.58 11.25 8.85
CA THR A 17 0.10 9.98 8.30
C THR A 17 -1.29 10.14 7.69
N GLY A 18 -2.22 10.80 8.40
CA GLY A 18 -3.56 11.07 7.90
C GLY A 18 -3.58 11.93 6.64
N ALA A 19 -2.74 12.97 6.57
CA ALA A 19 -2.63 13.84 5.40
C ALA A 19 -2.06 13.09 4.17
N VAL A 20 -1.01 12.30 4.35
CA VAL A 20 -0.44 11.48 3.26
C VAL A 20 -1.43 10.41 2.82
N TYR A 21 -2.10 9.74 3.77
CA TYR A 21 -3.14 8.76 3.48
C TYR A 21 -4.26 9.40 2.65
N PHE A 22 -4.78 10.55 3.07
CA PHE A 22 -5.83 11.30 2.35
C PHE A 22 -5.40 11.59 0.91
N ALA A 23 -4.20 12.13 0.72
CA ALA A 23 -3.71 12.50 -0.60
C ALA A 23 -3.58 11.28 -1.53
N LEU A 24 -3.06 10.17 -1.02
CA LEU A 24 -2.93 8.92 -1.78
C LEU A 24 -4.29 8.29 -2.09
N ALA A 25 -5.23 8.28 -1.14
CA ALA A 25 -6.57 7.78 -1.36
C ALA A 25 -7.32 8.64 -2.40
N ALA A 26 -7.27 9.97 -2.26
CA ALA A 26 -7.89 10.88 -3.21
C ALA A 26 -7.30 10.74 -4.63
N LEU A 27 -5.98 10.57 -4.74
CA LEU A 27 -5.32 10.32 -6.03
C LEU A 27 -5.77 8.98 -6.63
N GLY A 28 -5.71 7.88 -5.86
CA GLY A 28 -6.12 6.56 -6.34
C GLY A 28 -7.58 6.53 -6.80
N LEU A 29 -8.47 7.21 -6.08
CA LEU A 29 -9.89 7.33 -6.46
C LEU A 29 -10.08 8.13 -7.75
N ARG A 30 -9.36 9.25 -7.92
CA ARG A 30 -9.44 10.07 -9.16
C ARG A 30 -8.96 9.28 -10.38
N LEU A 31 -7.80 8.63 -10.26
CA LEU A 31 -7.24 7.84 -11.35
C LEU A 31 -8.18 6.69 -11.74
N THR A 32 -8.77 6.02 -10.74
CA THR A 32 -9.77 4.96 -10.98
C THR A 32 -11.02 5.51 -11.68
N SER A 33 -11.49 6.71 -11.33
CA SER A 33 -12.67 7.31 -11.96
C SER A 33 -12.44 7.84 -13.37
N GLU A 34 -11.24 8.32 -13.70
CA GLU A 34 -10.93 8.95 -14.99
C GLU A 34 -10.51 7.93 -16.05
N LEU A 35 -9.82 6.85 -15.65
CA LEU A 35 -9.15 5.93 -16.59
C LEU A 35 -9.86 4.59 -16.77
N GLY A 36 -10.95 4.36 -16.02
CA GLY A 36 -11.83 3.21 -16.16
C GLY A 36 -11.07 1.89 -16.23
N TYR A 37 -10.77 1.27 -15.10
CA TYR A 37 -10.30 -0.12 -14.92
C TYR A 37 -8.79 -0.37 -14.73
N VAL A 38 -7.86 0.53 -15.06
CA VAL A 38 -6.42 0.14 -15.14
C VAL A 38 -5.51 0.60 -13.98
N SER A 39 -5.92 1.53 -13.12
CA SER A 39 -4.95 2.17 -12.19
C SER A 39 -5.33 2.16 -10.71
N SER A 40 -5.92 1.08 -10.19
CA SER A 40 -6.17 1.00 -8.75
C SER A 40 -4.91 0.47 -8.05
N LEU A 41 -3.90 1.30 -7.86
CA LEU A 41 -2.99 1.11 -6.73
C LEU A 41 -3.65 1.66 -5.48
N TRP A 42 -3.49 0.96 -4.36
CA TRP A 42 -3.93 1.48 -3.06
C TRP A 42 -2.77 1.65 -2.08
N PRO A 43 -1.86 2.62 -2.31
CA PRO A 43 -0.67 2.77 -1.50
C PRO A 43 -0.96 3.28 -0.08
N ALA A 44 -2.16 3.82 0.17
CA ALA A 44 -2.58 4.38 1.45
C ALA A 44 -2.52 3.36 2.60
N ASN A 45 -2.95 2.11 2.38
CA ASN A 45 -2.89 1.05 3.39
C ASN A 45 -1.45 0.74 3.80
N GLY A 46 -0.53 0.75 2.84
CA GLY A 46 0.88 0.53 3.13
C GLY A 46 1.53 1.65 3.96
N VAL A 47 1.04 2.90 3.83
CA VAL A 47 1.43 4.03 4.70
C VAL A 47 0.95 3.80 6.12
N LEU A 48 -0.32 3.47 6.31
CA LEU A 48 -0.90 3.23 7.64
C LEU A 48 -0.19 2.05 8.33
N LEU A 49 0.03 0.94 7.63
CA LEU A 49 0.73 -0.22 8.18
C LEU A 49 2.16 0.14 8.60
N ALA A 50 2.90 0.89 7.78
CA ALA A 50 4.24 1.36 8.15
C ALA A 50 4.23 2.26 9.39
N ALA A 51 3.26 3.18 9.48
CA ALA A 51 3.10 4.06 10.62
C ALA A 51 2.80 3.28 11.91
N LEU A 52 1.92 2.28 11.85
CA LEU A 52 1.59 1.41 12.98
C LEU A 52 2.79 0.58 13.44
N LEU A 53 3.55 0.00 12.51
CA LEU A 53 4.76 -0.78 12.80
C LEU A 53 5.89 0.06 13.40
N LYS A 54 5.96 1.37 13.09
CA LYS A 54 6.95 2.30 13.65
C LYS A 54 6.52 2.94 14.97
N SER A 55 5.23 2.93 15.27
CA SER A 55 4.66 3.70 16.39
C SER A 55 4.41 2.83 17.62
N PRO A 56 4.56 3.38 18.84
CA PRO A 56 4.07 2.73 20.05
C PRO A 56 2.57 2.42 19.98
N ARG A 57 2.14 1.28 20.55
CA ARG A 57 0.75 0.79 20.50
C ARG A 57 -0.31 1.81 20.94
N ARG A 58 0.02 2.71 21.88
CA ARG A 58 -0.90 3.78 22.34
C ARG A 58 -1.38 4.72 21.22
N TRP A 59 -0.66 4.81 20.10
CA TRP A 59 -1.01 5.66 18.97
C TRP A 59 -1.82 4.94 17.89
N TRP A 60 -1.95 3.61 17.97
CA TRP A 60 -2.65 2.83 16.95
C TRP A 60 -4.11 3.23 16.77
N PRO A 61 -4.90 3.48 17.84
CA PRO A 61 -6.28 3.94 17.67
C PRO A 61 -6.37 5.27 16.93
N ALA A 62 -5.50 6.23 17.27
CA ALA A 62 -5.48 7.54 16.63
C ALA A 62 -5.07 7.48 15.15
N LEU A 63 -4.06 6.66 14.82
CA LEU A 63 -3.63 6.43 13.44
C LEU A 63 -4.75 5.78 12.61
N GLY A 64 -5.38 4.73 13.14
CA GLY A 64 -6.49 4.04 12.48
C GLY A 64 -7.69 4.96 12.27
N ALA A 65 -8.13 5.66 13.32
CA ALA A 65 -9.28 6.56 13.26
C ALA A 65 -9.07 7.71 12.26
N LEU A 66 -7.89 8.34 12.28
CA LEU A 66 -7.62 9.44 11.37
C LEU A 66 -7.48 8.97 9.92
N CYS A 67 -6.85 7.83 9.66
CA CYS A 67 -6.74 7.30 8.28
C CYS A 67 -8.07 6.80 7.74
N TRP A 68 -8.93 6.22 8.59
CA TRP A 68 -10.31 5.93 8.22
C TRP A 68 -11.08 7.22 7.87
N ALA A 69 -11.03 8.24 8.73
CA ALA A 69 -11.66 9.54 8.45
C ALA A 69 -11.12 10.20 7.19
N ALA A 70 -9.81 10.08 6.92
CA ALA A 70 -9.17 10.52 5.69
C ALA A 70 -9.72 9.77 4.47
N ASN A 71 -9.92 8.45 4.55
CA ASN A 71 -10.50 7.67 3.46
C ASN A 71 -11.94 8.09 3.15
N VAL A 72 -12.74 8.30 4.21
CA VAL A 72 -14.12 8.81 4.10
C VAL A 72 -14.12 10.19 3.45
N ALA A 73 -13.27 11.10 3.90
CA ALA A 73 -13.16 12.45 3.34
C ALA A 73 -12.74 12.40 1.87
N ALA A 74 -11.74 11.58 1.52
CA ALA A 74 -11.28 11.41 0.14
C ALA A 74 -12.43 10.95 -0.76
N SER A 75 -13.11 9.86 -0.38
CA SER A 75 -14.26 9.31 -1.11
C SER A 75 -15.37 10.33 -1.34
N ARG A 76 -15.66 11.16 -0.33
CA ARG A 76 -16.66 12.23 -0.44
C ARG A 76 -16.23 13.34 -1.39
N MET A 77 -14.97 13.77 -1.31
CA MET A 77 -14.47 14.92 -2.05
C MET A 77 -14.12 14.59 -3.50
N THR A 78 -13.74 13.35 -3.81
CA THR A 78 -13.38 12.94 -5.18
C THR A 78 -14.54 12.30 -5.93
N LEU A 79 -15.32 11.44 -5.27
CA LEU A 79 -16.41 10.70 -5.92
C LEU A 79 -17.82 11.24 -5.58
N GLY A 80 -17.92 12.27 -4.72
CA GLY A 80 -19.22 12.77 -4.27
C GLY A 80 -20.00 11.77 -3.40
N ALA A 81 -19.32 10.77 -2.82
CA ALA A 81 -19.98 9.68 -2.11
C ALA A 81 -20.82 10.17 -0.91
N GLN A 82 -21.96 9.53 -0.68
CA GLN A 82 -22.76 9.78 0.53
C GLN A 82 -21.99 9.38 1.79
N LEU A 83 -22.21 10.08 2.91
CA LEU A 83 -21.39 9.92 4.12
C LEU A 83 -21.43 8.48 4.64
N GLY A 84 -22.63 7.88 4.70
CA GLY A 84 -22.80 6.50 5.14
C GLY A 84 -22.09 5.50 4.22
N GLY A 85 -22.25 5.64 2.90
CA GLY A 85 -21.58 4.79 1.92
C GLY A 85 -20.05 4.88 2.03
N ALA A 86 -19.50 6.10 2.08
CA ALA A 86 -18.07 6.33 2.24
C ALA A 86 -17.53 5.77 3.58
N ALA A 87 -18.27 5.96 4.67
CA ALA A 87 -17.92 5.44 5.99
C ALA A 87 -17.82 3.91 6.00
N VAL A 88 -18.79 3.22 5.39
CA VAL A 88 -18.85 1.77 5.34
C VAL A 88 -17.81 1.20 4.36
N LEU A 89 -17.63 1.81 3.18
CA LEU A 89 -16.61 1.40 2.20
C LEU A 89 -15.17 1.61 2.67
N ALA A 90 -14.93 2.48 3.65
CA ALA A 90 -13.59 2.68 4.22
C ALA A 90 -13.21 1.61 5.27
N LEU A 91 -14.17 0.83 5.79
CA LEU A 91 -13.92 -0.19 6.83
C LEU A 91 -13.02 -1.35 6.37
N PRO A 92 -13.18 -1.93 5.16
CA PRO A 92 -12.33 -3.01 4.68
C PRO A 92 -10.84 -2.66 4.72
N SER A 93 -10.46 -1.46 4.26
CA SER A 93 -9.06 -1.00 4.31
C SER A 93 -8.52 -0.90 5.73
N LEU A 94 -9.37 -0.47 6.68
CA LEU A 94 -8.98 -0.44 8.10
C LEU A 94 -8.79 -1.86 8.65
N VAL A 95 -9.76 -2.76 8.37
CA VAL A 95 -9.69 -4.17 8.77
C VAL A 95 -8.45 -4.84 8.19
N GLU A 96 -8.14 -4.59 6.92
CA GLU A 96 -6.95 -5.10 6.25
C GLU A 96 -5.67 -4.77 7.02
N VAL A 97 -5.46 -3.49 7.30
CA VAL A 97 -4.21 -3.03 7.89
C VAL A 97 -4.05 -3.55 9.32
N PHE A 98 -5.14 -3.61 10.09
CA PHE A 98 -5.11 -4.21 11.43
C PHE A 98 -4.95 -5.72 11.41
N LEU A 99 -5.53 -6.42 10.41
CA LEU A 99 -5.33 -7.85 10.20
C LEU A 99 -3.88 -8.15 9.82
N ALA A 100 -3.31 -7.40 8.87
CA ALA A 100 -1.90 -7.49 8.49
C ALA A 100 -0.99 -7.28 9.72
N LEU A 101 -1.27 -6.24 10.51
CA LEU A 101 -0.54 -5.96 11.74
C LEU A 101 -0.63 -7.11 12.75
N ALA A 102 -1.82 -7.69 12.94
CA ALA A 102 -2.05 -8.81 13.85
C ALA A 102 -1.31 -10.08 13.39
N LEU A 103 -1.39 -10.42 12.10
CA LEU A 103 -0.69 -11.56 11.53
C LEU A 103 0.83 -11.41 11.66
N LEU A 104 1.37 -10.23 11.33
CA LEU A 104 2.80 -9.93 11.51
C LEU A 104 3.20 -10.01 12.98
N ALA A 105 2.39 -9.46 13.88
CA ALA A 105 2.66 -9.54 15.31
C ALA A 105 2.73 -10.98 15.82
N ARG A 106 1.86 -11.85 15.31
CA ARG A 106 1.72 -13.23 15.75
C ARG A 106 2.79 -14.18 15.19
N PHE A 107 3.22 -13.99 13.94
CA PHE A 107 4.07 -14.94 13.22
C PHE A 107 5.47 -14.43 12.88
N VAL A 108 5.72 -13.12 13.00
CA VAL A 108 7.04 -12.50 12.74
C VAL A 108 7.57 -11.78 13.98
N GLY A 109 6.69 -11.09 14.72
CA GLY A 109 7.02 -10.29 15.90
C GLY A 109 7.29 -8.82 15.56
N LEU A 110 6.67 -7.92 16.32
CA LEU A 110 6.76 -6.46 16.14
C LEU A 110 8.09 -5.91 16.68
N GLY A 111 9.16 -6.09 15.91
CA GLY A 111 10.50 -5.68 16.31
C GLY A 111 11.63 -6.49 15.67
N ALA A 112 11.29 -7.58 14.97
CA ALA A 112 12.25 -8.30 14.14
C ALA A 112 12.87 -7.32 13.12
N ARG A 113 14.20 -7.23 13.13
CA ARG A 113 14.91 -6.61 12.00
C ARG A 113 14.74 -7.57 10.83
N TRP A 114 14.25 -7.07 9.71
CA TRP A 114 14.00 -7.81 8.47
C TRP A 114 15.35 -8.20 7.84
N VAL A 115 15.99 -9.20 8.43
CA VAL A 115 17.40 -9.51 8.16
C VAL A 115 17.54 -10.78 7.33
N ASN A 116 16.49 -11.59 7.21
CA ASN A 116 16.53 -12.84 6.45
C ASN A 116 15.33 -13.01 5.50
N PHE A 117 15.54 -13.82 4.46
CA PHE A 117 14.56 -14.14 3.42
C PHE A 117 13.24 -14.67 3.99
N GLY A 118 13.31 -15.49 5.06
CA GLY A 118 12.12 -16.06 5.69
C GLY A 118 11.18 -15.01 6.28
N GLN A 119 11.70 -13.93 6.86
CA GLN A 119 10.85 -12.83 7.36
C GLN A 119 10.27 -11.99 6.23
N ALA A 120 11.01 -11.78 5.15
CA ALA A 120 10.50 -11.11 3.95
C ALA A 120 9.36 -11.92 3.32
N LEU A 121 9.53 -13.23 3.16
CA LEU A 121 8.49 -14.12 2.64
C LEU A 121 7.25 -14.13 3.53
N ARG A 122 7.41 -14.20 4.86
CA ARG A 122 6.28 -14.11 5.80
C ARG A 122 5.56 -12.79 5.71
N PHE A 123 6.26 -11.68 5.49
CA PHE A 123 5.60 -10.40 5.25
C PHE A 123 4.74 -10.44 3.99
N VAL A 124 5.29 -10.93 2.88
CA VAL A 124 4.53 -11.05 1.62
C VAL A 124 3.28 -11.90 1.85
N LEU A 125 3.42 -13.11 2.38
CA LEU A 125 2.31 -14.03 2.56
C LEU A 125 1.24 -13.50 3.52
N LEU A 126 1.64 -12.88 4.63
CA LEU A 126 0.70 -12.48 5.69
C LEU A 126 0.11 -11.10 5.45
N ALA A 127 0.95 -10.10 5.17
CA ALA A 127 0.52 -8.71 5.09
C ALA A 127 0.16 -8.27 3.67
N ALA A 128 0.88 -8.76 2.66
CA ALA A 128 0.61 -8.37 1.28
C ALA A 128 -0.33 -9.33 0.54
N VAL A 129 -0.57 -10.55 1.04
CA VAL A 129 -1.46 -11.52 0.39
C VAL A 129 -2.67 -11.86 1.26
N ALA A 130 -2.46 -12.46 2.44
CA ALA A 130 -3.57 -12.98 3.25
C ALA A 130 -4.49 -11.88 3.79
N ALA A 131 -3.93 -10.78 4.32
CA ALA A 131 -4.74 -9.68 4.84
C ALA A 131 -5.56 -8.98 3.74
N PRO A 132 -4.98 -8.60 2.58
CA PRO A 132 -5.76 -8.04 1.47
C PRO A 132 -6.80 -9.00 0.93
N LEU A 133 -6.52 -10.30 0.88
CA LEU A 133 -7.48 -11.29 0.42
C LEU A 133 -8.75 -11.29 1.30
N ALA A 134 -8.57 -11.28 2.62
CA ALA A 134 -9.68 -11.24 3.56
C ALA A 134 -10.44 -9.90 3.50
N ALA A 135 -9.73 -8.79 3.37
CA ALA A 135 -10.35 -7.47 3.26
C ALA A 135 -11.12 -7.29 1.94
N ALA A 136 -10.59 -7.79 0.83
CA ALA A 136 -11.24 -7.75 -0.48
C ALA A 136 -12.57 -8.51 -0.51
N LEU A 137 -12.70 -9.62 0.23
CA LEU A 137 -13.99 -10.32 0.37
C LEU A 137 -15.07 -9.41 0.97
N LEU A 138 -14.69 -8.64 1.99
CA LEU A 138 -15.58 -7.69 2.66
C LEU A 138 -15.83 -6.45 1.79
N GLY A 139 -14.77 -5.89 1.19
CA GLY A 139 -14.84 -4.71 0.33
C GLY A 139 -15.71 -4.93 -0.89
N ALA A 140 -15.51 -6.04 -1.61
CA ALA A 140 -16.34 -6.41 -2.75
C ALA A 140 -17.80 -6.66 -2.37
N ALA A 141 -18.08 -7.19 -1.17
CA ALA A 141 -19.45 -7.43 -0.71
C ALA A 141 -20.17 -6.10 -0.43
N ILE A 142 -19.46 -5.15 0.19
CA ILE A 142 -19.99 -3.82 0.47
C ILE A 142 -20.18 -3.03 -0.82
N ASP A 143 -19.18 -3.03 -1.71
CA ASP A 143 -19.23 -2.36 -3.00
C ASP A 143 -20.40 -2.89 -3.85
N HIS A 144 -20.50 -4.21 -4.00
CA HIS A 144 -21.61 -4.84 -4.72
C HIS A 144 -22.98 -4.41 -4.17
N ARG A 145 -23.15 -4.32 -2.84
CA ARG A 145 -24.41 -3.88 -2.23
C ARG A 145 -24.72 -2.40 -2.41
N LEU A 146 -23.70 -1.54 -2.49
CA LEU A 146 -23.88 -0.09 -2.59
C LEU A 146 -23.99 0.40 -4.03
N THR A 147 -23.28 -0.23 -4.96
CA THR A 147 -23.12 0.25 -6.34
C THR A 147 -23.66 -0.72 -7.39
N GLY A 148 -23.90 -1.98 -7.02
CA GLY A 148 -24.25 -3.05 -7.97
C GLY A 148 -23.04 -3.59 -8.75
N ALA A 149 -21.81 -3.21 -8.39
CA ALA A 149 -20.60 -3.65 -9.09
C ALA A 149 -20.45 -5.18 -9.10
N PRO A 150 -19.92 -5.80 -10.16
CA PRO A 150 -19.73 -7.26 -10.21
C PRO A 150 -18.77 -7.73 -9.11
N TYR A 151 -19.27 -8.56 -8.17
CA TYR A 151 -18.52 -8.96 -6.97
C TYR A 151 -17.12 -9.50 -7.25
N LEU A 152 -17.00 -10.44 -8.20
CA LEU A 152 -15.71 -11.06 -8.52
C LEU A 152 -14.72 -10.05 -9.12
N HIS A 153 -15.21 -9.12 -9.94
CA HIS A 153 -14.37 -8.07 -10.48
C HIS A 153 -13.88 -7.13 -9.38
N SER A 154 -14.79 -6.61 -8.54
CA SER A 154 -14.42 -5.77 -7.39
C SER A 154 -13.45 -6.50 -6.46
N PHE A 155 -13.67 -7.79 -6.20
CA PHE A 155 -12.78 -8.60 -5.37
C PHE A 155 -11.35 -8.65 -5.90
N PHE A 156 -11.14 -9.02 -7.16
CA PHE A 156 -9.79 -9.11 -7.72
C PHE A 156 -9.11 -7.75 -7.83
N THR A 157 -9.88 -6.70 -8.16
CA THR A 157 -9.36 -5.34 -8.24
C THR A 157 -8.88 -4.84 -6.87
N TRP A 158 -9.71 -4.99 -5.82
CA TRP A 158 -9.34 -4.57 -4.47
C TRP A 158 -8.17 -5.37 -3.93
N TRP A 159 -8.19 -6.70 -4.10
CA TRP A 159 -7.12 -7.56 -3.65
C TRP A 159 -5.78 -7.18 -4.30
N ALA A 160 -5.74 -7.05 -5.62
CA ALA A 160 -4.52 -6.69 -6.34
C ALA A 160 -4.02 -5.29 -5.94
N ALA A 161 -4.91 -4.31 -5.86
CA ALA A 161 -4.60 -2.93 -5.50
C ALA A 161 -3.90 -2.82 -4.14
N ASP A 162 -4.49 -3.47 -3.13
CA ASP A 162 -4.08 -3.38 -1.74
C ASP A 162 -2.83 -4.24 -1.49
N SER A 163 -2.75 -5.42 -2.11
CA SER A 163 -1.56 -6.28 -2.11
C SER A 163 -0.33 -5.55 -2.61
N ILE A 164 -0.46 -4.91 -3.78
CA ILE A 164 0.63 -4.16 -4.40
C ILE A 164 0.97 -2.96 -3.50
N GLY A 165 -0.03 -2.18 -3.05
CA GLY A 165 0.17 -1.05 -2.15
C GLY A 165 0.97 -1.40 -0.88
N ILE A 166 0.60 -2.45 -0.16
CA ILE A 166 1.31 -2.89 1.04
C ILE A 166 2.72 -3.40 0.73
N LEU A 167 2.85 -4.25 -0.30
CA LEU A 167 4.13 -4.85 -0.69
C LEU A 167 5.20 -3.78 -0.99
N LEU A 168 4.74 -2.63 -1.47
CA LEU A 168 5.60 -1.58 -1.98
C LEU A 168 5.83 -0.48 -0.97
N VAL A 169 4.77 0.08 -0.43
CA VAL A 169 4.88 1.28 0.40
C VAL A 169 5.42 0.92 1.78
N THR A 170 4.95 -0.17 2.38
CA THR A 170 5.31 -0.52 3.75
C THR A 170 6.81 -0.74 3.94
N PRO A 171 7.47 -1.65 3.21
CA PRO A 171 8.90 -1.87 3.39
C PRO A 171 9.74 -0.64 3.00
N ALA A 172 9.37 0.09 1.95
CA ALA A 172 10.07 1.33 1.55
C ALA A 172 10.09 2.34 2.69
N LEU A 173 8.93 2.56 3.33
CA LEU A 173 8.83 3.44 4.49
C LEU A 173 9.60 2.86 5.68
N LEU A 174 9.52 1.57 5.98
CA LEU A 174 10.22 0.95 7.11
C LEU A 174 11.75 1.09 7.03
N VAL A 175 12.32 0.98 5.82
CA VAL A 175 13.76 1.10 5.56
C VAL A 175 14.23 2.56 5.56
N PHE A 176 13.33 3.53 5.28
CA PHE A 176 13.61 4.96 5.38
C PHE A 176 13.99 5.35 6.83
N ARG A 177 15.27 5.27 7.16
CA ARG A 177 15.89 5.76 8.42
C ARG A 177 16.95 6.81 8.12
N ARG A 178 17.27 7.62 9.14
CA ARG A 178 18.25 8.72 9.13
C ARG A 178 19.65 8.36 8.57
N SER A 179 20.03 7.08 8.54
CA SER A 179 21.27 6.62 7.87
C SER A 179 21.21 6.71 6.34
N PHE A 180 20.01 6.72 5.75
CA PHE A 180 19.79 6.96 4.32
C PHE A 180 20.28 8.36 3.90
N PHE A 181 20.05 9.39 4.72
CA PHE A 181 20.53 10.76 4.47
C PHE A 181 22.04 10.92 4.52
N GLN A 182 22.76 10.02 5.21
CA GLN A 182 24.22 9.98 5.16
C GLN A 182 24.75 9.33 3.86
N ASN A 183 23.96 8.47 3.22
CA ASN A 183 24.27 7.82 1.93
C ASN A 183 23.78 8.59 0.69
N LEU A 184 22.85 9.53 0.85
CA LEU A 184 22.29 10.40 -0.20
C LEU A 184 23.29 11.42 -0.79
N ARG A 185 24.51 11.53 -0.24
CA ARG A 185 25.57 12.38 -0.77
C ARG A 185 26.23 11.81 -2.04
N ASN A 186 25.94 10.54 -2.36
CA ASN A 186 26.46 9.87 -3.55
C ASN A 186 25.49 10.02 -4.73
N ARG A 187 25.81 10.92 -5.68
CA ARG A 187 24.99 11.22 -6.87
C ARG A 187 24.68 9.98 -7.72
N GLN A 188 25.55 8.97 -7.74
CA GLN A 188 25.30 7.72 -8.48
C GLN A 188 24.13 6.92 -7.90
N ARG A 189 23.94 6.90 -6.58
CA ARG A 189 22.83 6.15 -5.94
C ARG A 189 21.49 6.87 -6.06
N VAL A 190 21.51 8.20 -6.14
CA VAL A 190 20.32 9.00 -6.48
C VAL A 190 19.95 8.78 -7.94
N ALA A 191 20.94 8.75 -8.84
CA ALA A 191 20.72 8.42 -10.24
C ALA A 191 20.21 6.99 -10.40
N GLU A 192 20.75 5.99 -9.68
CA GLU A 192 20.24 4.61 -9.68
C GLU A 192 18.82 4.51 -9.12
N ALA A 193 18.50 5.21 -8.03
CA ALA A 193 17.15 5.21 -7.47
C ALA A 193 16.14 5.83 -8.45
N VAL A 194 16.50 6.95 -9.09
CA VAL A 194 15.69 7.60 -10.12
C VAL A 194 15.59 6.72 -11.37
N LEU A 195 16.68 6.10 -11.83
CA LEU A 195 16.73 5.24 -13.02
C LEU A 195 15.92 3.95 -12.82
N LEU A 196 15.98 3.33 -11.64
CA LEU A 196 15.19 2.15 -11.29
C LEU A 196 13.71 2.49 -11.12
N LEU A 197 13.42 3.65 -10.52
CA LEU A 197 12.09 4.24 -10.50
C LEU A 197 11.59 4.39 -11.94
N THR A 198 12.29 5.12 -12.81
CA THR A 198 11.91 5.34 -14.22
C THR A 198 11.82 4.06 -15.04
N CYS A 199 12.72 3.09 -14.87
CA CYS A 199 12.70 1.85 -15.62
C CYS A 199 11.48 0.99 -15.26
N LEU A 200 11.10 0.99 -13.99
CA LEU A 200 10.00 0.16 -13.49
C LEU A 200 8.63 0.82 -13.65
N VAL A 201 8.61 2.14 -13.74
CA VAL A 201 7.56 2.95 -14.39
C VAL A 201 7.34 2.52 -15.85
N THR A 202 8.41 2.44 -16.65
CA THR A 202 8.31 2.15 -18.09
C THR A 202 7.90 0.71 -18.37
N VAL A 203 8.37 -0.26 -17.59
CA VAL A 203 7.98 -1.67 -17.76
C VAL A 203 6.50 -1.86 -17.41
N ALA A 204 6.00 -1.15 -16.40
CA ALA A 204 4.59 -1.16 -16.05
C ALA A 204 3.69 -0.63 -17.16
N SER A 205 4.03 0.56 -17.66
CA SER A 205 3.26 1.22 -18.70
C SER A 205 3.25 0.39 -19.98
N LEU A 206 4.37 -0.29 -20.31
CA LEU A 206 4.45 -1.19 -21.46
C LEU A 206 3.66 -2.50 -21.28
N VAL A 207 3.52 -3.01 -20.05
CA VAL A 207 2.73 -4.21 -19.75
C VAL A 207 1.23 -3.90 -19.76
N PHE A 208 0.84 -2.73 -19.26
CA PHE A 208 -0.57 -2.30 -19.19
C PHE A 208 -1.07 -1.59 -20.46
N SER A 209 -0.19 -1.11 -21.35
CA SER A 209 -0.58 -0.50 -22.65
C SER A 209 -0.86 -1.53 -23.75
N GLN A 210 -0.57 -2.81 -23.54
CA GLN A 210 -0.97 -3.86 -24.47
C GLN A 210 -2.46 -4.17 -24.30
N SER A 211 -3.25 -3.33 -24.96
CA SER A 211 -4.58 -3.67 -25.42
C SER A 211 -4.48 -5.00 -26.18
N MET A 212 -5.09 -6.08 -25.66
CA MET A 212 -5.43 -7.36 -26.31
C MET A 212 -5.08 -8.57 -25.41
N ALA A 213 -5.99 -8.94 -24.52
CA ALA A 213 -6.60 -10.27 -24.45
C ALA A 213 -7.41 -10.43 -23.15
N PRO A 214 -8.69 -10.87 -23.21
CA PRO A 214 -9.41 -11.30 -22.03
C PRO A 214 -8.83 -12.67 -21.59
N ALA A 215 -8.66 -12.82 -20.27
CA ALA A 215 -8.25 -14.04 -19.55
C ALA A 215 -6.79 -14.08 -19.07
N LEU A 216 -6.69 -14.20 -17.74
CA LEU A 216 -5.54 -14.41 -16.86
C LEU A 216 -4.74 -13.18 -16.37
N PRO A 217 -4.44 -13.15 -15.06
CA PRO A 217 -3.74 -12.05 -14.41
C PRO A 217 -2.24 -12.15 -14.69
N ILE A 218 -1.82 -11.66 -15.85
CA ILE A 218 -0.40 -11.51 -16.25
C ILE A 218 0.36 -10.61 -15.24
N ALA A 219 -0.35 -9.82 -14.43
CA ALA A 219 0.21 -9.11 -13.28
C ALA A 219 1.04 -10.01 -12.33
N PHE A 220 0.70 -11.30 -12.17
CA PHE A 220 1.47 -12.25 -11.35
C PHE A 220 2.82 -12.66 -11.94
N LEU A 221 2.98 -12.60 -13.27
CA LEU A 221 4.25 -12.89 -13.94
C LEU A 221 5.29 -11.79 -13.72
N VAL A 222 4.86 -10.57 -13.39
CA VAL A 222 5.74 -9.44 -13.02
C VAL A 222 6.15 -9.53 -11.54
N VAL A 223 5.29 -10.08 -10.69
CA VAL A 223 5.53 -10.24 -9.25
C VAL A 223 6.71 -11.16 -8.95
N ALA A 224 6.89 -12.25 -9.70
CA ALA A 224 8.00 -13.20 -9.49
C ALA A 224 9.42 -12.61 -9.75
N PRO A 225 9.71 -11.95 -10.88
CA PRO A 225 10.99 -11.29 -11.11
C PRO A 225 11.20 -10.04 -10.23
N MET A 226 10.12 -9.32 -9.84
CA MET A 226 10.21 -8.25 -8.84
C MET A 226 10.55 -8.79 -7.46
N LEU A 227 9.95 -9.90 -7.02
CA LEU A 227 10.35 -10.58 -5.78
C LEU A 227 11.80 -11.06 -5.84
N TRP A 228 12.26 -11.54 -6.99
CA TRP A 228 13.65 -11.96 -7.18
C TRP A 228 14.64 -10.78 -7.14
N ALA A 229 14.32 -9.65 -7.76
CA ALA A 229 15.10 -8.42 -7.70
C ALA A 229 15.12 -7.81 -6.27
N ALA A 230 14.02 -7.92 -5.53
CA ALA A 230 13.88 -7.43 -4.14
C ALA A 230 14.80 -8.19 -3.19
N VAL A 231 14.91 -9.49 -3.43
CA VAL A 231 15.69 -10.43 -2.62
C VAL A 231 17.19 -10.32 -2.95
N ARG A 232 17.54 -10.03 -4.21
CA ARG A 232 18.94 -10.04 -4.68
C ARG A 232 19.68 -8.70 -4.49
N PHE A 233 18.98 -7.57 -4.53
CA PHE A 233 19.59 -6.23 -4.41
C PHE A 233 19.21 -5.47 -3.14
N GLY A 234 18.40 -6.07 -2.28
CA GLY A 234 17.93 -5.47 -1.04
C GLY A 234 16.57 -4.78 -1.20
N VAL A 235 15.75 -4.95 -0.16
CA VAL A 235 14.30 -4.66 -0.01
C VAL A 235 13.83 -3.27 -0.50
N PHE A 236 14.73 -2.33 -0.74
CA PHE A 236 14.41 -0.92 -1.04
C PHE A 236 14.03 -0.68 -2.51
N THR A 237 14.61 -1.42 -3.46
CA THR A 237 14.41 -1.16 -4.88
C THR A 237 13.03 -1.62 -5.34
N CYS A 238 12.60 -2.82 -4.94
CA CYS A 238 11.32 -3.37 -5.39
C CYS A 238 10.11 -2.65 -4.82
N ALA A 239 10.24 -2.20 -3.58
CA ALA A 239 9.22 -1.50 -2.82
C ALA A 239 8.89 -0.11 -3.41
N ALA A 240 9.92 0.63 -3.81
CA ALA A 240 9.76 1.91 -4.48
C ALA A 240 9.31 1.73 -5.94
N SER A 241 9.77 0.65 -6.58
CA SER A 241 9.56 0.45 -8.00
C SER A 241 8.11 0.08 -8.34
N GLY A 242 7.47 -0.87 -7.66
CA GLY A 242 6.06 -1.20 -7.96
C GLY A 242 5.09 -0.04 -7.70
N LEU A 243 5.48 0.92 -6.87
CA LEU A 243 4.65 2.07 -6.48
C LEU A 243 4.59 3.08 -7.62
N LEU A 244 5.68 3.09 -8.38
CA LEU A 244 5.83 3.86 -9.59
C LEU A 244 5.28 3.12 -10.83
N THR A 245 5.31 1.78 -10.84
CA THR A 245 4.69 0.93 -11.89
C THR A 245 3.27 1.35 -12.15
N ALA A 246 2.44 1.40 -11.12
CA ALA A 246 1.04 1.73 -11.34
C ALA A 246 0.68 3.19 -11.03
N MET A 247 1.68 4.07 -10.93
CA MET A 247 1.52 5.50 -11.25
C MET A 247 1.64 5.78 -12.75
N LEU A 248 2.22 4.89 -13.55
CA LEU A 248 2.27 5.01 -15.02
C LEU A 248 1.57 3.87 -15.76
N ALA A 249 0.69 3.14 -15.06
CA ALA A 249 -0.40 2.40 -15.71
C ALA A 249 -1.58 3.35 -16.11
N VAL A 250 -1.30 4.65 -16.12
CA VAL A 250 -2.08 5.77 -16.64
C VAL A 250 -1.31 6.35 -17.82
#